data_AF-A0A8H6GGH2-F1
#
_entry.id   AF-A0A8H6GGH2-F1
#
_cell.length_a   1.000
_cell.length_b   1.000
_cell.length_c   1.000
_cell.angle_alpha   90.00
_cell.angle_beta   90.00
_cell.angle_gamma   90.00
#
_symmetry.space_group_name_H-M   'P 1'
#
loop_
_entity.id
_entity.type
_entity.pdbx_description
1 polymer ?
#
loop_
_entity_poly.entity_id
_entity_poly.type
_entity_poly.pdbx_seq_one_letter_code
_entity_poly.pdbx_strand_id
1 'polypeptide(L)'
;MSAPPSSDAPWSLNGKTAIVTGGSRGIGEAISIHLARKGLPKLAITYASNIEAAEETLKRCQELGVELAIAIKADALDPQFGPKTIAEVVKRVDTTVIDILVNNAVLTNTAKTLPIKDITLIIEKG
;
A
#
# COMPACT_ATOMS: atom_id res chain seq x y z
N MET A 1 -1.02 -22.91 -10.36
CA MET A 1 -0.36 -21.86 -9.56
C MET A 1 0.30 -22.55 -8.37
N SER A 2 1.53 -22.17 -8.01
CA SER A 2 2.25 -22.80 -6.88
C SER A 2 1.58 -22.41 -5.55
N ALA A 3 1.49 -23.35 -4.62
CA ALA A 3 0.99 -23.08 -3.26
C ALA A 3 1.80 -21.95 -2.59
N PRO A 4 1.19 -21.18 -1.66
CA PRO A 4 1.94 -20.22 -0.86
C PRO A 4 3.09 -20.91 -0.11
N PRO A 5 4.18 -20.20 0.18
CA PRO A 5 5.30 -20.77 0.93
C PRO A 5 4.83 -21.24 2.32
N SER A 6 5.54 -22.21 2.91
CA SER A 6 5.33 -22.56 4.32
C SER A 6 5.53 -21.32 5.20
N SER A 7 4.80 -21.24 6.32
CA SER A 7 4.87 -20.11 7.26
C SER A 7 6.30 -19.83 7.72
N ASP A 8 7.13 -20.87 7.82
CA ASP A 8 8.46 -20.82 8.42
C ASP A 8 9.57 -20.62 7.36
N ALA A 9 9.21 -20.51 6.08
CA ALA A 9 10.17 -20.22 5.03
C ALA A 9 10.73 -18.78 5.21
N PRO A 10 12.04 -18.56 5.01
CA PRO A 10 12.66 -17.25 5.27
C PRO A 10 12.16 -16.12 4.33
N TRP A 11 11.50 -16.47 3.22
CA TRP A 11 10.88 -15.52 2.29
C TRP A 11 9.35 -15.41 2.45
N SER A 12 8.78 -16.05 3.46
CA SER A 12 7.35 -15.95 3.78
C SER A 12 7.03 -14.56 4.34
N LEU A 13 5.88 -14.02 3.94
CA LEU A 13 5.35 -12.76 4.46
C LEU A 13 4.21 -12.99 5.47
N ASN A 14 4.07 -14.21 5.99
CA ASN A 14 3.10 -14.50 7.02
C ASN A 14 3.31 -13.60 8.25
N GLY A 15 2.21 -13.14 8.85
CA GLY A 15 2.22 -12.22 9.99
C GLY A 15 2.65 -10.78 9.68
N LYS A 16 2.94 -10.44 8.41
CA LYS A 16 3.38 -9.09 8.02
C LYS A 16 2.25 -8.20 7.54
N THR A 17 2.45 -6.89 7.68
CA THR A 17 1.57 -5.87 7.09
C THR A 17 2.31 -5.07 6.03
N ALA A 18 1.69 -4.90 4.85
CA ALA A 18 2.27 -4.11 3.77
C ALA A 18 1.39 -2.93 3.34
N ILE A 19 2.05 -1.85 2.92
CA ILE A 19 1.45 -0.72 2.19
C ILE A 19 2.08 -0.64 0.80
N VAL A 20 1.26 -0.60 -0.25
CA VAL A 20 1.70 -0.32 -1.62
C VAL A 20 1.03 0.95 -2.12
N THR A 21 1.81 2.02 -2.28
CA THR A 21 1.25 3.26 -2.82
C THR A 21 1.05 3.15 -4.33
N GLY A 22 -0.09 3.65 -4.84
CA GLY A 22 -0.45 3.46 -6.24
C GLY A 22 -0.69 2.00 -6.62
N GLY A 23 -1.17 1.18 -5.68
CA GLY A 23 -1.33 -0.26 -5.84
C GLY A 23 -2.48 -0.67 -6.77
N SER A 24 -3.32 0.26 -7.24
CA SER A 24 -4.53 -0.06 -8.01
C SER A 24 -4.31 -0.52 -9.46
N ARG A 25 -3.08 -0.49 -9.99
CA ARG A 25 -2.76 -0.87 -11.38
C ARG A 25 -1.27 -1.07 -11.63
N GLY A 26 -0.94 -1.70 -12.75
CA GLY A 26 0.41 -1.74 -13.31
C GLY A 26 1.41 -2.39 -12.36
N ILE A 27 2.55 -1.73 -12.13
CA ILE A 27 3.60 -2.25 -11.24
C ILE A 27 3.11 -2.37 -9.79
N GLY A 28 2.32 -1.41 -9.29
CA GLY A 28 1.79 -1.43 -7.93
C GLY A 28 0.83 -2.62 -7.70
N GLU A 29 -0.03 -2.91 -8.67
CA GLU A 29 -0.89 -4.09 -8.65
C GLU A 29 -0.04 -5.37 -8.69
N ALA A 30 0.92 -5.45 -9.60
CA ALA A 30 1.79 -6.62 -9.73
C ALA A 30 2.58 -6.91 -8.44
N ILE A 31 3.07 -5.86 -7.76
CA ILE A 31 3.72 -5.97 -6.45
C ILE A 31 2.71 -6.46 -5.40
N SER A 32 1.52 -5.87 -5.33
CA SER A 32 0.48 -6.26 -4.38
C SER A 32 0.14 -7.75 -4.48
N ILE A 33 -0.05 -8.24 -5.71
CA ILE A 33 -0.30 -9.65 -6.02
C ILE A 33 0.91 -10.52 -5.69
N HIS A 34 2.13 -10.03 -5.93
CA HIS A 34 3.35 -10.76 -5.59
C HIS A 34 3.49 -10.96 -4.08
N LEU A 35 3.22 -9.92 -3.28
CA LEU A 35 3.25 -10.01 -1.82
C LEU A 35 2.17 -10.97 -1.31
N ALA A 36 0.95 -10.92 -1.87
CA ALA A 36 -0.12 -11.86 -1.56
C ALA A 36 0.31 -13.33 -1.80
N ARG A 37 0.94 -13.61 -2.95
CA ARG A 37 1.49 -14.96 -3.25
C ARG A 37 2.57 -15.44 -2.28
N LYS A 38 3.22 -14.52 -1.56
CA LYS A 38 4.20 -14.84 -0.53
C LYS A 38 3.57 -15.07 0.86
N GLY A 39 2.24 -15.11 0.94
CA GLY A 39 1.49 -15.38 2.17
C GLY A 39 1.27 -14.15 3.03
N LEU A 40 1.23 -12.96 2.45
CA LEU A 40 0.94 -11.72 3.18
C LEU A 40 -0.52 -11.72 3.69
N PRO A 41 -0.79 -11.55 4.99
CA PRO A 41 -2.16 -11.54 5.52
C PRO A 41 -2.84 -10.16 5.46
N LYS A 42 -2.08 -9.06 5.56
CA LYS A 42 -2.61 -7.71 5.69
C LYS A 42 -2.01 -6.76 4.63
N LEU A 43 -2.86 -6.18 3.80
CA LEU A 43 -2.45 -5.29 2.70
C LEU A 43 -3.28 -4.01 2.68
N ALA A 44 -2.60 -2.87 2.59
CA ALA A 44 -3.21 -1.61 2.21
C ALA A 44 -2.64 -1.13 0.86
N ILE A 45 -3.51 -0.64 -0.02
CA ILE A 45 -3.09 0.04 -1.25
C ILE A 45 -3.64 1.46 -1.29
N THR A 46 -2.89 2.37 -1.91
CA THR A 46 -3.43 3.70 -2.24
C THR A 46 -3.84 3.80 -3.70
N TYR A 47 -4.84 4.62 -3.97
CA TYR A 47 -5.30 4.97 -5.32
C TYR A 47 -5.72 6.45 -5.39
N ALA A 48 -5.60 7.07 -6.56
CA ALA A 48 -5.94 8.48 -6.72
C ALA A 48 -7.41 8.69 -7.14
N SER A 49 -7.84 8.02 -8.21
CA SER A 49 -9.10 8.38 -8.89
C SER A 49 -9.98 7.21 -9.35
N ASN A 50 -9.46 5.98 -9.39
CA ASN A 50 -10.20 4.81 -9.89
C ASN A 50 -10.32 3.80 -8.75
N ILE A 51 -11.47 3.77 -8.09
CA ILE A 51 -11.73 2.87 -6.96
C ILE A 51 -11.97 1.45 -7.45
N GLU A 52 -12.60 1.29 -8.60
CA GLU A 52 -12.95 0.01 -9.19
C GLU A 52 -11.68 -0.83 -9.48
N ALA A 53 -10.64 -0.20 -10.04
CA ALA A 53 -9.35 -0.84 -10.26
C ALA A 53 -8.63 -1.21 -8.94
N ALA A 54 -8.81 -0.39 -7.90
CA ALA A 54 -8.29 -0.70 -6.57
C ALA A 54 -9.00 -1.93 -5.98
N GLU A 55 -10.33 -1.95 -6.03
CA GLU A 55 -11.15 -3.07 -5.58
C GLU A 55 -10.84 -4.37 -6.35
N GLU A 56 -10.63 -4.30 -7.66
CA GLU A 56 -10.21 -5.45 -8.46
C GLU A 56 -8.85 -5.99 -7.99
N THR A 57 -7.88 -5.11 -7.75
CA THR A 57 -6.58 -5.52 -7.19
C THR A 57 -6.74 -6.20 -5.83
N LEU A 58 -7.53 -5.63 -4.93
CA LEU A 58 -7.76 -6.20 -3.60
C LEU A 58 -8.43 -7.56 -3.69
N LYS A 59 -9.46 -7.71 -4.53
CA LYS A 59 -10.15 -8.98 -4.75
C LYS A 59 -9.16 -10.07 -5.19
N ARG A 60 -8.30 -9.79 -6.16
CA ARG A 60 -7.25 -10.73 -6.61
C ARG A 60 -6.29 -11.09 -5.50
N CYS A 61 -5.96 -10.15 -4.61
CA CYS A 61 -5.09 -10.42 -3.46
C CYS A 61 -5.80 -11.26 -2.39
N GLN A 62 -7.09 -11.03 -2.14
CA GLN A 62 -7.91 -11.82 -1.22
C GLN A 62 -8.09 -13.26 -1.71
N GLU A 63 -8.28 -13.47 -3.02
CA GLU A 63 -8.31 -14.79 -3.65
C GLU A 63 -6.99 -15.57 -3.46
N LEU A 64 -5.89 -14.87 -3.16
CA LEU A 64 -4.57 -15.43 -2.89
C LEU A 64 -4.28 -15.60 -1.39
N GLY A 65 -5.25 -15.30 -0.52
CA GLY A 65 -5.13 -15.52 0.92
C GLY A 65 -4.83 -14.28 1.76
N VAL A 66 -4.89 -13.06 1.18
CA VAL A 66 -4.87 -11.84 2.01
C VAL A 66 -6.17 -11.77 2.81
N GLU A 67 -6.07 -11.86 4.13
CA GLU A 67 -7.21 -11.85 5.05
C GLU A 67 -7.84 -10.45 5.16
N LEU A 68 -7.01 -9.41 5.23
CA LEU A 68 -7.45 -8.03 5.36
C LEU A 68 -6.80 -7.15 4.30
N ALA A 69 -7.61 -6.70 3.35
CA ALA A 69 -7.18 -5.92 2.21
C ALA A 69 -7.98 -4.61 2.16
N ILE A 70 -7.31 -3.45 2.21
CA ILE A 70 -7.98 -2.15 2.20
C ILE A 70 -7.45 -1.22 1.11
N ALA A 71 -8.36 -0.42 0.54
CA ALA A 71 -8.04 0.65 -0.39
C ALA A 71 -8.20 2.00 0.32
N ILE A 72 -7.24 2.90 0.09
CA ILE A 72 -7.22 4.26 0.62
C ILE A 72 -7.13 5.23 -0.56
N LYS A 73 -8.14 6.10 -0.69
CA LYS A 73 -8.08 7.18 -1.66
C LYS A 73 -7.07 8.21 -1.17
N ALA A 74 -5.99 8.41 -1.90
CA ALA A 74 -4.93 9.34 -1.54
C ALA A 74 -4.28 9.95 -2.79
N ASP A 75 -4.13 11.26 -2.79
CA ASP A 75 -3.42 12.00 -3.82
C ASP A 75 -1.96 12.19 -3.39
N ALA A 76 -1.01 11.69 -4.18
CA ALA A 76 0.42 11.82 -3.90
C ALA A 76 0.93 13.27 -3.97
N LEU A 77 0.13 14.21 -4.48
CA LEU A 77 0.40 15.65 -4.44
C LEU A 77 0.01 16.31 -3.11
N ASP A 78 -0.79 15.66 -2.28
CA ASP A 78 -1.12 16.18 -0.94
C ASP A 78 0.12 16.08 -0.03
N PRO A 79 0.64 17.18 0.53
CA PRO A 79 1.73 17.11 1.51
C PRO A 79 1.43 16.19 2.70
N GLN A 80 0.16 16.02 3.04
CA GLN A 80 -0.32 15.14 4.11
C GLN A 80 -0.54 13.69 3.66
N PHE A 81 -0.16 13.33 2.43
CA PHE A 81 -0.33 11.98 1.87
C PHE A 81 0.19 10.90 2.82
N GLY A 82 1.44 11.05 3.28
CA GLY A 82 2.07 10.10 4.20
C GLY A 82 1.32 9.97 5.53
N PRO A 83 1.24 11.05 6.34
CA PRO A 83 0.55 11.02 7.64
C PRO A 83 -0.89 10.49 7.58
N LYS A 84 -1.69 10.95 6.61
CA LYS A 84 -3.07 10.48 6.44
C LYS A 84 -3.14 9.01 6.06
N THR A 85 -2.29 8.56 5.13
CA THR A 85 -2.26 7.15 4.73
C THR A 85 -1.90 6.26 5.91
N ILE A 86 -0.88 6.60 6.68
CA ILE A 86 -0.45 5.81 7.85
C ILE A 86 -1.55 5.78 8.92
N ALA A 87 -2.19 6.91 9.22
CA ALA A 87 -3.28 6.97 10.19
C ALA A 87 -4.46 6.08 9.78
N GLU A 88 -4.85 6.12 8.50
CA GLU A 88 -5.90 5.25 7.96
C GLU A 88 -5.52 3.77 8.04
N VAL A 89 -4.27 3.40 7.72
CA VAL A 89 -3.79 2.02 7.80
C VAL A 89 -3.80 1.52 9.25
N VAL A 90 -3.16 2.24 10.17
CA VAL A 90 -3.09 1.86 11.58
C VAL A 90 -4.49 1.64 12.16
N LYS A 91 -5.43 2.52 11.83
CA LYS A 91 -6.83 2.43 12.29
C LYS A 91 -7.58 1.27 11.66
N ARG A 92 -7.51 1.09 10.34
CA ARG A 92 -8.36 0.14 9.60
C ARG A 92 -7.80 -1.27 9.54
N VAL A 93 -6.48 -1.41 9.64
CA VAL A 93 -5.77 -2.71 9.66
C VAL A 93 -5.55 -3.21 11.10
N ASP A 94 -5.90 -2.36 12.09
CA ASP A 94 -5.71 -2.60 13.52
C ASP A 94 -4.30 -3.12 13.80
N THR A 95 -3.31 -2.26 13.51
CA THR A 95 -1.90 -2.58 13.63
C THR A 95 -1.10 -1.39 14.12
N THR A 96 -0.08 -1.65 14.94
CA THR A 96 0.92 -0.66 15.34
C THR A 96 2.22 -0.79 14.54
N VAL A 97 2.32 -1.82 13.68
CA VAL A 97 3.52 -2.15 12.90
C VAL A 97 3.18 -2.20 11.41
N ILE A 98 4.03 -1.57 10.61
CA ILE A 98 4.05 -1.68 9.15
C ILE A 98 5.39 -2.28 8.77
N ASP A 99 5.41 -3.53 8.31
CA ASP A 99 6.63 -4.24 7.97
C ASP A 99 7.19 -3.82 6.61
N ILE A 100 6.29 -3.50 5.67
CA ILE A 100 6.64 -3.26 4.26
C ILE A 100 5.95 -1.99 3.79
N LEU A 101 6.75 -1.04 3.28
CA LEU A 101 6.26 0.14 2.59
C LEU A 101 6.86 0.20 1.19
N VAL A 102 6.01 0.12 0.18
CA VAL A 102 6.38 0.26 -1.24
C VAL A 102 5.93 1.63 -1.72
N ASN A 103 6.90 2.53 -1.90
CA ASN A 103 6.67 3.84 -2.53
C ASN A 103 6.65 3.70 -4.05
N ASN A 104 5.47 3.39 -4.61
CA ASN A 104 5.27 3.15 -6.03
C ASN A 104 4.36 4.19 -6.71
N ALA A 105 3.54 4.94 -5.95
CA ALA A 105 2.68 5.96 -6.53
C ALA A 105 3.51 6.96 -7.37
N VAL A 106 3.12 7.12 -8.63
CA VAL A 106 3.83 7.98 -9.59
C VAL A 106 2.96 9.17 -9.97
N LEU A 107 3.60 10.33 -10.04
CA LEU A 107 3.03 11.52 -10.66
C LEU A 107 3.54 11.63 -12.10
N THR A 108 2.64 11.54 -13.07
CA THR A 108 2.99 11.64 -14.49
C THR A 108 2.96 13.08 -15.01
N ASN A 109 2.27 14.00 -14.32
CA ASN A 109 2.20 15.40 -14.69
C ASN A 109 3.09 16.25 -13.77
N THR A 110 4.31 16.52 -14.22
CA THR A 110 5.30 17.31 -13.48
C THR A 110 4.92 18.79 -13.35
N ALA A 111 4.02 19.33 -14.19
CA ALA A 111 3.55 20.70 -14.04
C ALA A 111 2.73 20.92 -12.74
N LYS A 112 2.33 19.83 -12.06
CA LYS A 112 1.63 19.87 -10.78
C LYS A 112 2.56 19.74 -9.57
N THR A 113 3.87 19.56 -9.76
CA THR A 113 4.78 19.45 -8.61
C THR A 113 4.97 20.82 -7.97
N LEU A 114 4.82 20.86 -6.65
CA LEU A 114 5.12 22.03 -5.84
C LEU A 114 6.61 22.08 -5.50
N PRO A 115 7.19 23.27 -5.24
CA PRO A 115 8.54 23.39 -4.71
C PRO A 115 8.73 22.57 -3.43
N ILE A 116 9.91 21.96 -3.26
CA ILE A 116 10.21 21.09 -2.09
C ILE A 116 9.91 21.79 -0.76
N LYS A 117 10.26 23.08 -0.64
CA LYS A 117 9.98 23.89 0.55
C LYS A 117 8.49 23.95 0.94
N ASP A 118 7.59 23.85 -0.02
CA ASP A 118 6.15 24.00 0.17
C ASP A 118 5.48 22.66 0.50
N ILE A 119 6.20 21.54 0.33
CA ILE A 119 5.73 20.18 0.62
C ILE A 119 6.56 19.49 1.72
N THR A 120 7.57 20.18 2.25
CA THR A 120 8.38 19.66 3.36
C THR A 120 7.56 19.73 4.63
N LEU A 121 7.25 18.57 5.20
CA LEU A 121 6.60 18.49 6.50
C LEU A 121 7.60 18.91 7.59
N ILE A 122 7.25 19.94 8.36
CA ILE A 122 7.98 20.30 9.57
C ILE A 122 7.47 19.38 10.68
N ILE A 123 8.34 18.48 11.14
CA ILE A 123 8.07 17.62 12.29
C ILE A 123 8.59 18.35 13.52
N GLU A 124 7.69 18.89 14.32
CA GLU A 124 8.05 19.38 15.66
C GLU A 124 8.54 18.19 16.47
N LYS A 125 9.72 18.31 17.10
CA LYS A 125 10.21 17.27 18.02
C LYS A 125 9.23 17.19 19.19
N GLY A 126 8.46 16.11 19.25
CA GLY A 126 7.70 15.71 20.43
C GLY A 126 8.59 15.38 21.61
#